data_AF-A0A2P4TA63-F1
#
_entry.id   AF-A0A2P4TA63-F1
#
_cell.length_a   1.000
_cell.length_b   1.000
_cell.length_c   1.000
_cell.angle_alpha   90.00
_cell.angle_beta   90.00
_cell.angle_gamma   90.00
#
_symmetry.space_group_name_H-M   'P 1'
#
loop_
_entity.id
_entity.type
_entity.pdbx_description
1 polymer ?
#
loop_
_entity_poly.entity_id
_entity_poly.type
_entity_poly.pdbx_seq_one_letter_code
_entity_poly.pdbx_strand_id
1 'polypeptide(L)'
;FSAAVEFQYELQYQSNEIKSQLEPLVGMHLIQKEQDTESGIVTLIFNIVFAPNKPLRNKGTLVVQCATGGIWKFPLLFIATEPEVDDVINIEAIGLNKESVVDFKLTSQTRYPEPFTAYFRAGSDPDFVVLPQAGELLPVGTVGTHITVGFKPRIYGKKHKATLVIQ
;
A
#
# COMPACT_ATOMS: atom_id res chain seq x y z
N PHE A 1 3.95 26.32 -42.10
CA PHE A 1 4.36 26.28 -40.68
C PHE A 1 3.32 25.45 -39.94
N SER A 2 3.62 24.18 -39.65
CA SER A 2 2.71 23.32 -38.88
C SER A 2 2.85 23.72 -37.42
N ALA A 3 1.83 24.37 -36.86
CA ALA A 3 1.78 24.65 -35.44
C ALA A 3 1.62 23.31 -34.71
N ALA A 4 2.66 22.87 -33.99
CA ALA A 4 2.56 21.69 -33.15
C ALA A 4 1.42 21.91 -32.15
N VAL A 5 0.35 21.14 -32.27
CA VAL A 5 -0.83 21.25 -31.43
C VAL A 5 -0.43 20.98 -29.98
N GLU A 6 -0.54 21.98 -29.11
CA GLU A 6 -0.13 21.86 -27.71
C GLU A 6 -1.24 21.18 -26.90
N PHE A 7 -0.88 20.21 -26.06
CA PHE A 7 -1.81 19.47 -25.19
C PHE A 7 -1.43 19.70 -23.74
N GLN A 8 -2.42 20.07 -22.93
CA GLN A 8 -2.34 20.15 -21.48
C GLN A 8 -3.04 18.93 -20.88
N TYR A 9 -2.57 18.47 -19.73
CA TYR A 9 -3.18 17.34 -19.04
C TYR A 9 -3.18 17.55 -17.53
N GLU A 10 -4.22 17.03 -16.89
CA GLU A 10 -4.43 17.12 -15.44
C GLU A 10 -5.13 15.86 -14.93
N LEU A 11 -4.76 15.40 -13.74
CA LEU A 11 -5.53 14.39 -13.02
C LEU A 11 -6.52 15.08 -12.07
N GLN A 12 -7.81 15.00 -12.39
CA GLN A 12 -8.89 15.54 -11.57
C GLN A 12 -9.42 14.51 -10.58
N TYR A 13 -9.78 15.00 -9.40
CA TYR A 13 -10.32 14.21 -8.29
C TYR A 13 -11.77 14.63 -7.99
N GLN A 14 -12.56 13.71 -7.46
CA GLN A 14 -13.97 13.97 -7.17
C GLN A 14 -14.17 14.95 -6.00
N SER A 15 -13.20 15.01 -5.08
CA SER A 15 -13.23 15.92 -3.91
C SER A 15 -11.81 16.25 -3.43
N ASN A 16 -11.70 17.26 -2.56
CA ASN A 16 -10.43 17.65 -1.96
C ASN A 16 -9.87 16.57 -1.01
N GLU A 17 -10.75 15.80 -0.37
CA GLU A 17 -10.38 14.67 0.50
C GLU A 17 -9.78 13.52 -0.31
N ILE A 18 -10.37 13.21 -1.47
CA ILE A 18 -9.81 12.19 -2.37
C ILE A 18 -8.48 12.66 -2.96
N LYS A 19 -8.38 13.96 -3.29
CA LYS A 19 -7.14 14.56 -3.76
C LYS A 19 -6.01 14.39 -2.73
N SER A 20 -6.22 14.80 -1.48
CA SER A 20 -5.18 14.71 -0.45
C SER A 20 -4.72 13.27 -0.16
N GLN A 21 -5.60 12.29 -0.33
CA GLN A 21 -5.26 10.88 -0.18
C GLN A 21 -4.54 10.29 -1.40
N LEU A 22 -4.94 10.66 -2.62
CA LEU A 22 -4.53 9.98 -3.85
C LEU A 22 -3.37 10.68 -4.57
N GLU A 23 -3.28 12.01 -4.50
CA GLU A 23 -2.21 12.81 -5.08
C GLU A 23 -0.79 12.36 -4.66
N PRO A 24 -0.50 12.08 -3.37
CA PRO A 24 0.85 11.59 -2.99
C PRO A 24 1.11 10.13 -3.41
N LEU A 25 0.08 9.38 -3.79
CA LEU A 25 0.19 7.95 -4.14
C LEU A 25 0.20 7.71 -5.65
N VAL A 26 -0.07 8.73 -6.46
CA VAL A 26 -0.15 8.64 -7.92
C VAL A 26 0.82 9.61 -8.57
N GLY A 27 1.84 9.06 -9.23
CA GLY A 27 2.68 9.81 -10.16
C GLY A 27 2.16 9.66 -11.59
N MET A 28 2.06 10.75 -12.35
CA MET A 28 1.68 10.71 -13.75
C MET A 28 2.58 11.62 -14.60
N HIS A 29 3.10 11.09 -15.70
CA HIS A 29 3.88 11.87 -16.67
C HIS A 29 3.64 11.41 -18.10
N LEU A 30 3.67 12.36 -19.04
CA LEU A 30 3.65 12.07 -20.46
C LEU A 30 5.03 11.56 -20.89
N ILE A 31 5.09 10.32 -21.40
CA ILE A 31 6.30 9.70 -21.92
C ILE A 31 6.55 10.16 -23.35
N GLN A 32 5.49 10.11 -24.18
CA GLN A 32 5.62 10.26 -25.61
C GLN A 32 4.38 10.89 -26.22
N LYS A 33 4.61 11.66 -27.28
CA LYS A 33 3.58 12.21 -28.14
C LYS A 33 3.91 11.82 -29.57
N GLU A 34 3.01 11.10 -30.21
CA GLU A 34 3.12 10.71 -31.61
C GLU A 34 2.02 11.39 -32.40
N GLN A 35 2.35 11.87 -33.59
CA GLN A 35 1.36 12.39 -34.53
C GLN A 35 1.54 11.63 -35.84
N ASP A 36 0.52 10.88 -36.22
CA ASP A 36 0.49 10.24 -37.52
C ASP A 36 0.20 11.30 -38.59
N THR A 37 1.14 11.49 -39.51
CA THR A 37 1.03 12.46 -40.61
C THR A 37 0.03 12.05 -41.68
N GLU A 38 -0.32 10.77 -41.79
CA GLU A 38 -1.30 10.29 -42.77
C GLU A 38 -2.73 10.37 -42.23
N SER A 39 -2.96 9.92 -41.00
CA SER A 39 -4.31 9.93 -40.38
C SER A 39 -4.63 11.20 -39.58
N GLY A 40 -3.62 11.99 -39.23
CA GLY A 40 -3.78 13.16 -38.36
C GLY A 40 -4.05 12.83 -36.89
N ILE A 41 -4.05 11.54 -36.52
CA ILE A 41 -4.29 11.10 -35.14
C ILE A 41 -3.08 11.45 -34.28
N VAL A 42 -3.36 12.07 -33.13
CA VAL A 42 -2.36 12.32 -32.09
C VAL A 42 -2.52 11.27 -30.99
N THR A 43 -1.43 10.57 -30.68
CA THR A 43 -1.36 9.57 -29.62
C THR A 43 -0.49 10.11 -28.48
N LEU A 44 -0.99 10.03 -27.25
CA LEU A 44 -0.29 10.44 -26.03
C LEU A 44 -0.08 9.22 -25.14
N ILE A 45 1.18 8.90 -24.83
CA ILE A 45 1.54 7.77 -23.99
C ILE A 45 1.89 8.30 -22.60
N PHE A 46 1.10 7.91 -21.60
CA PHE A 46 1.29 8.29 -20.20
C PHE A 46 1.87 7.13 -19.40
N ASN A 47 2.81 7.44 -18.50
CA ASN A 47 3.18 6.56 -17.41
C ASN A 47 2.38 6.96 -16.16
N ILE A 48 1.72 5.99 -15.53
CA ILE A 48 0.96 6.20 -14.29
C ILE A 48 1.53 5.23 -13.26
N VAL A 49 2.16 5.77 -12.23
CA VAL A 49 2.70 5.01 -11.10
C VAL A 49 1.73 5.15 -9.93
N PHE A 50 1.19 4.02 -9.46
CA PHE A 50 0.29 3.99 -8.30
C PHE A 50 0.93 3.16 -7.19
N ALA A 51 1.34 3.81 -6.09
CA ALA A 51 2.09 3.21 -4.99
C ALA A 51 1.40 3.44 -3.63
N PRO A 52 0.27 2.77 -3.37
CA PRO A 52 -0.48 2.89 -2.12
C PRO A 52 0.15 2.06 -1.00
N ASN A 53 0.21 2.61 0.22
CA ASN A 53 0.68 1.88 1.42
C ASN A 53 -0.46 1.31 2.28
N LYS A 54 -1.71 1.62 1.91
CA LYS A 54 -2.92 1.16 2.61
C LYS A 54 -3.99 0.77 1.60
N PRO A 55 -4.87 -0.19 1.93
CA PRO A 55 -6.01 -0.51 1.09
C PRO A 55 -6.88 0.73 0.86
N LEU A 56 -7.20 1.01 -0.39
CA LEU A 56 -7.96 2.19 -0.80
C LEU A 56 -8.68 1.94 -2.11
N ARG A 57 -9.79 2.64 -2.33
CA ARG A 57 -10.51 2.59 -3.59
C ARG A 57 -11.06 3.97 -3.94
N ASN A 58 -10.39 4.65 -4.87
CA ASN A 58 -10.69 6.02 -5.25
C ASN A 58 -10.76 6.17 -6.77
N LYS A 59 -11.55 7.14 -7.23
CA LYS A 59 -11.70 7.49 -8.64
C LYS A 59 -10.92 8.77 -8.95
N GLY A 60 -10.25 8.79 -10.09
CA GLY A 60 -9.67 9.98 -10.70
C GLY A 60 -10.16 10.12 -12.14
N THR A 61 -9.93 11.27 -12.75
CA THR A 61 -10.21 11.49 -14.18
C THR A 61 -9.02 12.18 -14.80
N LEU A 62 -8.36 11.52 -15.76
CA LEU A 62 -7.37 12.17 -16.60
C LEU A 62 -8.10 13.06 -17.60
N VAL A 63 -7.86 14.36 -17.51
CA VAL A 63 -8.37 15.35 -18.45
C VAL A 63 -7.23 15.75 -19.37
N VAL A 64 -7.43 15.57 -20.67
CA VAL A 64 -6.51 16.04 -21.72
C VAL A 64 -7.22 17.17 -22.44
N GLN A 65 -6.57 18.33 -22.50
CA GLN A 65 -7.07 19.51 -23.19
C GLN A 65 -6.13 19.88 -24.33
N CYS A 66 -6.68 20.03 -25.51
CA CYS A 66 -5.98 20.56 -26.67
C CYS A 66 -6.09 22.09 -26.67
N ALA A 67 -5.01 22.78 -27.07
CA ALA A 67 -5.00 24.24 -27.25
C ALA A 67 -6.08 24.74 -28.24
N THR A 68 -6.53 23.89 -29.16
CA THR A 68 -7.62 24.21 -30.11
C THR A 68 -9.03 24.04 -29.51
N GLY A 69 -9.14 23.71 -28.22
CA GLY A 69 -10.39 23.67 -27.46
C GLY A 69 -10.98 22.27 -27.23
N GLY A 70 -10.41 21.21 -27.81
CA GLY A 70 -10.85 19.84 -27.56
C GLY A 70 -10.54 19.41 -26.12
N ILE A 71 -11.49 18.76 -25.44
CA ILE A 71 -11.31 18.22 -24.08
C ILE A 71 -11.73 16.76 -24.07
N TRP A 72 -10.84 15.88 -23.62
CA TRP A 72 -11.10 14.46 -23.42
C TRP A 72 -10.97 14.12 -21.95
N LYS A 73 -11.92 13.34 -21.43
CA LYS A 73 -11.96 12.90 -20.04
C LYS A 73 -11.90 11.38 -20.00
N PHE A 74 -10.87 10.86 -19.34
CA PHE A 74 -10.63 9.43 -19.18
C PHE A 74 -10.78 9.06 -17.70
N PRO A 75 -11.88 8.39 -17.30
CA PRO A 75 -12.07 7.98 -15.92
C PRO A 75 -11.09 6.85 -15.54
N LEU A 76 -10.42 7.02 -14.41
CA LEU A 76 -9.48 6.06 -13.84
C LEU A 76 -9.99 5.57 -12.47
N LEU A 77 -9.81 4.28 -12.20
CA LEU A 77 -10.17 3.66 -10.93
C LEU A 77 -8.92 3.07 -10.28
N PHE A 78 -8.53 3.64 -9.14
CA PHE A 78 -7.37 3.21 -8.37
C PHE A 78 -7.85 2.28 -7.24
N ILE A 79 -7.32 1.06 -7.21
CA ILE A 79 -7.68 0.03 -6.24
C ILE A 79 -6.40 -0.52 -5.62
N ALA A 80 -6.24 -0.30 -4.32
CA ALA A 80 -5.27 -1.00 -3.48
C ALA A 80 -6.04 -2.00 -2.62
N THR A 81 -5.76 -3.28 -2.79
CA THR A 81 -6.34 -4.34 -1.96
C THR A 81 -5.48 -4.57 -0.72
N GLU A 82 -5.97 -5.42 0.19
CA GLU A 82 -5.13 -5.90 1.27
C GLU A 82 -3.91 -6.65 0.71
N PRO A 83 -2.73 -6.47 1.32
CA PRO A 83 -1.54 -7.22 0.93
C PRO A 83 -1.73 -8.71 1.25
N GLU A 84 -0.99 -9.55 0.53
CA GLU A 84 -0.89 -10.97 0.87
C GLU A 84 -0.14 -11.16 2.20
N VAL A 85 -0.28 -12.35 2.79
CA VAL A 85 0.43 -12.67 4.04
C VAL A 85 1.91 -12.84 3.75
N ASP A 86 2.75 -12.01 4.38
CA ASP A 86 4.20 -12.03 4.17
C ASP A 86 4.84 -13.38 4.59
N ASP A 87 4.45 -13.91 5.76
CA ASP A 87 4.96 -15.18 6.30
C ASP A 87 4.00 -15.83 7.31
N VAL A 88 4.22 -17.10 7.63
CA VAL A 88 3.43 -17.90 8.58
C VAL A 88 4.28 -18.32 9.77
N ILE A 89 3.99 -17.75 10.94
CA ILE A 89 4.62 -18.11 12.21
C ILE A 89 3.89 -19.32 12.81
N ASN A 90 4.60 -20.44 12.98
CA ASN A 90 4.10 -21.62 13.67
C ASN A 90 4.58 -21.62 15.12
N ILE A 91 3.65 -21.73 16.07
CA ILE A 91 3.95 -21.78 17.51
C ILE A 91 3.47 -23.11 18.06
N GLU A 92 4.41 -23.90 18.61
CA GLU A 92 4.09 -25.15 19.29
C GLU A 92 3.75 -24.88 20.75
N ALA A 93 2.57 -25.32 21.18
CA ALA A 93 2.14 -25.17 22.56
C ALA A 93 2.89 -26.12 23.49
N ILE A 94 3.57 -25.59 24.52
CA ILE A 94 4.23 -26.41 25.56
C ILE A 94 3.24 -27.02 26.57
N GLY A 95 1.97 -26.60 26.54
CA GLY A 95 0.89 -27.14 27.38
C GLY A 95 -0.24 -26.15 27.64
N LEU A 96 -1.34 -26.63 28.21
CA LEU A 96 -2.50 -25.80 28.55
C LEU A 96 -2.15 -24.76 29.62
N ASN A 97 -2.65 -23.55 29.44
CA ASN A 97 -2.40 -22.39 30.32
C ASN A 97 -0.92 -22.05 30.50
N LYS A 98 -0.04 -22.57 29.65
CA LYS A 98 1.37 -22.21 29.58
C LYS A 98 1.61 -21.36 28.35
N GLU A 99 2.40 -20.31 28.51
CA GLU A 99 2.74 -19.42 27.41
C GLU A 99 3.90 -20.02 26.61
N SER A 100 3.71 -20.06 25.29
CA SER A 100 4.73 -20.43 24.31
C SER A 100 5.05 -19.17 23.52
N VAL A 101 6.32 -18.91 23.25
CA VAL A 101 6.78 -17.64 22.70
C VAL A 101 7.61 -17.89 21.45
N VAL A 102 7.39 -17.09 20.42
CA VAL A 102 8.27 -16.99 19.25
C VAL A 102 8.71 -15.55 19.09
N ASP A 103 9.99 -15.40 18.82
CA ASP A 103 10.65 -14.12 18.64
C ASP A 103 11.17 -13.97 17.22
N PHE A 104 10.98 -12.79 16.63
CA PHE A 104 11.58 -12.42 15.37
C PHE A 104 12.04 -10.97 15.42
N LYS A 105 12.81 -10.56 14.42
CA LYS A 105 13.31 -9.20 14.31
C LYS A 105 12.83 -8.56 13.01
N LEU A 106 12.40 -7.31 13.10
CA LEU A 106 12.06 -6.49 11.94
C LEU A 106 12.88 -5.23 11.91
N THR A 107 13.24 -4.81 10.70
CA THR A 107 13.86 -3.51 10.44
C THR A 107 12.87 -2.64 9.68
N SER A 108 13.03 -1.32 9.77
CA SER A 108 12.44 -0.44 8.77
C SER A 108 13.05 -0.74 7.41
N GLN A 109 12.33 -0.43 6.34
CA GLN A 109 12.86 -0.59 4.97
C GLN A 109 13.78 0.57 4.58
N THR A 110 13.91 1.58 5.45
CA THR A 110 14.68 2.79 5.22
C THR A 110 15.92 2.84 6.10
N ARG A 111 16.77 3.85 5.87
CA ARG A 111 17.96 4.12 6.71
C ARG A 111 17.61 4.82 8.02
N TYR A 112 16.33 5.10 8.27
CA TYR A 112 15.86 5.83 9.43
C TYR A 112 14.95 4.93 10.27
N PRO A 113 14.89 5.13 11.60
CA PRO A 113 13.90 4.47 12.43
C PRO A 113 12.49 4.87 12.01
N GLU A 114 11.56 3.91 12.02
CA GLU A 114 10.15 4.15 11.67
C GLU A 114 9.23 3.71 12.81
N PRO A 115 8.28 4.55 13.25
CA PRO A 115 7.34 4.14 14.29
C PRO A 115 6.46 3.01 13.77
N PHE A 116 6.14 2.05 14.63
CA PHE A 116 5.21 0.97 14.32
C PHE A 116 4.21 0.72 15.45
N THR A 117 3.16 0.03 15.08
CA THR A 117 2.12 -0.56 15.91
C THR A 117 1.95 -2.02 15.53
N ALA A 118 1.84 -2.90 16.52
CA ALA A 118 1.66 -4.33 16.33
C ALA A 118 0.40 -4.81 17.04
N TYR A 119 -0.48 -5.46 16.30
CA TYR A 119 -1.76 -5.95 16.82
C TYR A 119 -2.28 -7.14 16.01
N PHE A 120 -3.17 -7.92 16.62
CA PHE A 120 -3.87 -8.98 15.90
C PHE A 120 -5.17 -8.44 15.28
N ARG A 121 -5.42 -8.79 14.02
CA ARG A 121 -6.65 -8.42 13.31
C ARG A 121 -7.88 -8.98 14.03
N ALA A 122 -9.00 -8.26 13.95
CA ALA A 122 -10.30 -8.72 14.44
C ALA A 122 -10.65 -10.13 13.91
N GLY A 123 -11.14 -11.00 14.79
CA GLY A 123 -11.39 -12.41 14.48
C GLY A 123 -10.22 -13.35 14.76
N SER A 124 -9.03 -12.82 15.10
CA SER A 124 -7.93 -13.61 15.63
C SER A 124 -8.24 -14.19 17.01
N ASP A 125 -7.63 -15.32 17.34
CA ASP A 125 -7.80 -15.96 18.64
C ASP A 125 -7.22 -15.09 19.78
N PRO A 126 -7.97 -14.81 20.86
CA PRO A 126 -7.51 -13.97 21.97
C PRO A 126 -6.40 -14.61 22.82
N ASP A 127 -6.08 -15.88 22.60
CA ASP A 127 -4.98 -16.56 23.26
C ASP A 127 -3.60 -16.15 22.72
N PHE A 128 -3.54 -15.33 21.66
CA PHE A 128 -2.31 -14.71 21.16
C PHE A 128 -2.10 -13.29 21.69
N VAL A 129 -0.84 -12.97 21.99
CA VAL A 129 -0.37 -11.64 22.42
C VAL A 129 0.90 -11.26 21.67
N VAL A 130 1.11 -9.97 21.44
CA VAL A 130 2.31 -9.46 20.76
C VAL A 130 2.92 -8.33 21.57
N LEU A 131 4.26 -8.33 21.67
CA LEU A 131 5.03 -7.34 22.41
C LEU A 131 6.30 -6.94 21.62
N PRO A 132 6.66 -5.65 21.59
CA PRO A 132 5.85 -4.52 22.03
C PRO A 132 4.70 -4.23 21.04
N GLN A 133 3.60 -3.67 21.52
CA GLN A 133 2.46 -3.28 20.67
C GLN A 133 2.69 -1.97 19.92
N ALA A 134 3.68 -1.18 20.33
CA ALA A 134 4.11 0.02 19.62
C ALA A 134 5.58 0.30 19.95
N GLY A 135 6.28 0.97 19.04
CA GLY A 135 7.68 1.33 19.21
C GLY A 135 8.27 1.86 17.92
N GLU A 136 9.58 1.71 17.74
CA GLU A 136 10.28 2.04 16.50
C GLU A 136 10.95 0.80 15.91
N LEU A 137 10.83 0.63 14.60
CA LEU A 137 11.59 -0.32 13.81
C LEU A 137 12.97 0.27 13.55
N LEU A 138 14.01 -0.43 13.97
CA LEU A 138 15.38 0.00 13.72
C LEU A 138 15.71 -0.01 12.21
N PRO A 139 16.61 0.88 11.73
CA PRO A 139 16.98 0.97 10.33
C PRO A 139 17.42 -0.34 9.68
N VAL A 140 17.24 -0.44 8.37
CA VAL A 140 17.81 -1.52 7.56
C VAL A 140 19.33 -1.60 7.76
N GLY A 141 19.85 -2.82 7.92
CA GLY A 141 21.28 -3.07 8.17
C GLY A 141 21.69 -2.99 9.65
N THR A 142 20.75 -2.75 10.57
CA THR A 142 20.96 -2.92 12.01
C THR A 142 20.55 -4.32 12.47
N VAL A 143 20.63 -4.60 13.77
CA VAL A 143 20.17 -5.86 14.36
C VAL A 143 18.65 -6.07 14.26
N GLY A 144 17.87 -5.02 13.97
CA GLY A 144 16.40 -5.04 13.93
C GLY A 144 15.74 -4.95 15.31
N THR A 145 14.50 -4.47 15.32
CA THR A 145 13.63 -4.41 16.50
C THR A 145 13.07 -5.79 16.79
N HIS A 146 13.21 -6.22 18.04
CA HIS A 146 12.74 -7.51 18.52
C HIS A 146 11.23 -7.49 18.77
N ILE A 147 10.52 -8.43 18.15
CA ILE A 147 9.07 -8.60 18.30
C ILE A 147 8.80 -10.01 18.77
N THR A 148 8.03 -10.09 19.84
CA THR A 148 7.69 -11.30 20.57
C THR A 148 6.22 -11.59 20.38
N VAL A 149 5.90 -12.80 19.91
CA VAL A 149 4.52 -13.31 19.85
C VAL A 149 4.36 -14.40 20.88
N GLY A 150 3.49 -14.15 21.86
CA GLY A 150 3.09 -15.11 22.88
C GLY A 150 1.80 -15.82 22.48
N PHE A 151 1.71 -17.10 22.83
CA PHE A 151 0.53 -17.93 22.66
C PHE A 151 0.27 -18.73 23.93
N LYS A 152 -0.93 -18.57 24.51
CA LYS A 152 -1.33 -19.24 25.75
C LYS A 152 -2.69 -19.93 25.57
N PRO A 153 -2.71 -21.19 25.11
CA PRO A 153 -3.96 -21.90 24.86
C PRO A 153 -4.69 -22.20 26.17
N ARG A 154 -6.00 -21.91 26.19
CA ARG A 154 -6.88 -22.23 27.33
C ARG A 154 -7.70 -23.51 27.15
N ILE A 155 -7.78 -24.03 25.92
CA ILE A 155 -8.61 -25.17 25.57
C ILE A 155 -7.82 -26.14 24.67
N TYR A 156 -7.97 -27.45 24.89
CA TYR A 156 -7.39 -28.49 24.03
C TYR A 156 -8.22 -28.73 22.76
N GLY A 157 -7.57 -29.20 21.69
CA GLY A 157 -8.24 -29.73 20.49
C GLY A 157 -8.79 -28.66 19.53
N LYS A 158 -8.65 -27.37 19.84
CA LYS A 158 -8.96 -26.27 18.92
C LYS A 158 -7.74 -25.93 18.06
N LYS A 159 -7.95 -25.77 16.75
CA LYS A 159 -6.93 -25.16 15.88
C LYS A 159 -6.95 -23.64 16.08
N HIS A 160 -5.90 -23.10 16.68
CA HIS A 160 -5.77 -21.67 16.91
C HIS A 160 -5.15 -20.99 15.67
N LYS A 161 -5.68 -19.82 15.30
CA LYS A 161 -5.16 -19.00 14.21
C LYS A 161 -5.32 -17.52 14.56
N ALA A 162 -4.35 -16.71 14.16
CA ALA A 162 -4.35 -15.27 14.30
C ALA A 162 -3.60 -14.63 13.14
N THR A 163 -3.94 -13.40 12.79
CA THR A 163 -3.24 -12.61 11.78
C THR A 163 -2.62 -11.41 12.47
N LEU A 164 -1.29 -11.41 12.57
CA LEU A 164 -0.51 -10.31 13.11
C LEU A 164 -0.36 -9.22 12.03
N VAL A 165 -0.60 -7.97 12.42
CA VAL A 165 -0.42 -6.79 11.58
C VAL A 165 0.60 -5.87 12.24
N ILE A 166 1.56 -5.38 11.44
CA ILE A 166 2.57 -4.41 11.85
C ILE A 166 2.46 -3.21 10.90
N GLN A 167 2.22 -2.01 11.45
CA GLN A 167 1.92 -0.79 10.69
C GLN A 167 2.58 0.45 11.29
#